data_AF-A0A0F8DXZ3-F1
#
_entry.id   AF-A0A0F8DXZ3-F1
#
_cell.length_a   1.000
_cell.length_b   1.000
_cell.length_c   1.000
_cell.angle_alpha   90.00
_cell.angle_beta   90.00
_cell.angle_gamma   90.00
#
_symmetry.space_group_name_H-M   'P 1'
#
loop_
_entity.id
_entity.type
_entity.pdbx_description
1 polymer ?
#
loop_
_entity_poly.entity_id
_entity_poly.type
_entity_poly.pdbx_seq_one_letter_code
_entity_poly.pdbx_strand_id
1 'polypeptide(L)'
;MYLDKADYDAMGLFNDKMDEFDGKGFDLWASKWASKNGQPLFHMDLSFGAMTVQLNGPDEDALRSFVLTFRFFIQDNEKCSIRKIADIYNKLPFDRIERQTFFNFRTFFNINLDADSPFTTHGVRWTRRQVIDTLMYGHFAHANDSKKEIADSWLSEENKAKLFLSQFITDLVFVYDFLILVRQLNRFLFRDNSIWIGYPFWV
;
A
#
# COMPACT_ATOMS: atom_id res chain seq x y z
N MET A 1 -2.65 -8.75 28.06
CA MET A 1 -4.07 -8.63 27.65
C MET A 1 -4.27 -9.61 26.51
N TYR A 2 -5.40 -10.30 26.48
CA TYR A 2 -5.68 -11.28 25.42
C TYR A 2 -6.52 -10.63 24.32
N LEU A 3 -6.47 -11.22 23.13
CA LEU A 3 -7.29 -10.86 21.99
C LEU A 3 -8.66 -11.55 22.07
N ASP A 4 -9.68 -10.88 21.56
CA ASP A 4 -11.06 -11.37 21.52
C ASP A 4 -11.53 -11.73 20.11
N LYS A 5 -12.80 -12.10 19.98
CA LYS A 5 -13.40 -12.45 18.69
C LYS A 5 -13.41 -11.28 17.70
N ALA A 6 -13.64 -10.05 18.16
CA ALA A 6 -13.67 -8.90 17.26
C ALA A 6 -12.28 -8.62 16.68
N ASP A 7 -11.23 -8.83 17.49
CA ASP A 7 -9.84 -8.77 17.03
C ASP A 7 -9.55 -9.85 15.99
N TYR A 8 -10.00 -11.09 16.24
CA TYR A 8 -9.85 -12.22 15.32
C TYR A 8 -10.51 -11.92 13.97
N ASP A 9 -11.77 -11.48 13.99
CA ASP A 9 -12.55 -11.18 12.80
C ASP A 9 -11.94 -10.03 11.99
N ALA A 10 -11.38 -9.00 12.65
CA ALA A 10 -10.73 -7.87 11.98
C ALA A 10 -9.41 -8.26 11.30
N MET A 11 -8.58 -9.06 11.97
CA MET A 11 -7.35 -9.62 11.39
C MET A 11 -7.66 -10.62 10.26
N GLY A 12 -8.75 -11.37 10.40
CA GLY A 12 -9.24 -12.31 9.39
C GLY A 12 -9.65 -11.57 8.12
N LEU A 13 -10.49 -10.55 8.27
CA LEU A 13 -10.90 -9.69 7.17
C LEU A 13 -9.69 -9.02 6.47
N PHE A 14 -8.67 -8.59 7.23
CA PHE A 14 -7.44 -8.08 6.64
C PHE A 14 -6.78 -9.12 5.73
N ASN A 15 -6.64 -10.35 6.21
CA ASN A 15 -6.02 -11.43 5.44
C ASN A 15 -6.86 -11.78 4.21
N ASP A 16 -8.18 -11.88 4.35
CA ASP A 16 -9.09 -12.17 3.24
C ASP A 16 -8.98 -11.11 2.14
N LYS A 17 -8.89 -9.83 2.51
CA LYS A 17 -8.67 -8.72 1.56
C LYS A 17 -7.30 -8.77 0.87
N MET A 18 -6.28 -9.24 1.57
CA MET A 18 -4.97 -9.46 0.95
C MET A 18 -4.98 -10.66 0.00
N ASP A 19 -5.73 -11.71 0.32
CA ASP A 19 -5.88 -12.89 -0.53
C ASP A 19 -6.65 -12.57 -1.82
N GLU A 20 -7.45 -11.49 -1.86
CA GLU A 20 -8.06 -10.98 -3.09
C GLU A 20 -7.01 -10.49 -4.13
N PHE A 21 -5.82 -10.07 -3.67
CA PHE A 21 -4.72 -9.66 -4.56
C PHE A 21 -3.92 -10.83 -5.13
N ASP A 22 -3.84 -11.96 -4.42
CA ASP A 22 -2.90 -13.05 -4.73
C ASP A 22 -3.09 -13.57 -6.16
N GLY A 23 -1.98 -13.58 -6.90
CA GLY A 23 -1.89 -14.14 -8.25
C GLY A 23 -2.59 -13.33 -9.35
N LYS A 24 -2.98 -12.07 -9.08
CA LYS A 24 -3.74 -11.23 -10.03
C LYS A 24 -3.11 -9.86 -10.23
N GLY A 25 -3.27 -9.32 -11.44
CA GLY A 25 -2.98 -7.93 -11.79
C GLY A 25 -1.67 -7.40 -11.19
N PHE A 26 -1.81 -6.53 -10.18
CA PHE A 26 -0.71 -5.87 -9.48
C PHE A 26 0.23 -6.85 -8.75
N ASP A 27 -0.27 -7.88 -8.05
CA ASP A 27 0.57 -8.84 -7.33
C ASP A 27 1.47 -9.63 -8.28
N LEU A 28 0.88 -10.13 -9.37
CA LEU A 28 1.61 -10.85 -10.41
C LEU A 28 2.70 -9.97 -11.04
N TRP A 29 2.38 -8.69 -11.28
CA TRP A 29 3.35 -7.73 -11.79
C TRP A 29 4.46 -7.43 -10.76
N ALA A 30 4.11 -7.13 -9.51
CA ALA A 30 5.06 -6.79 -8.45
C ALA A 30 6.01 -7.95 -8.15
N SER A 31 5.49 -9.18 -8.13
CA SER A 31 6.28 -10.40 -7.96
C SER A 31 7.30 -10.59 -9.09
N LYS A 32 6.90 -10.38 -10.35
CA LYS A 32 7.82 -10.44 -11.51
C LYS A 32 8.87 -9.33 -11.48
N TRP A 33 8.47 -8.15 -11.05
CA TRP A 33 9.36 -7.00 -10.91
C TRP A 33 10.43 -7.26 -9.83
N ALA A 34 10.04 -7.83 -8.68
CA ALA A 34 10.95 -8.16 -7.58
C ALA A 34 11.93 -9.31 -7.91
N SER A 35 11.55 -10.28 -8.76
CA SER A 35 12.32 -11.51 -8.99
C SER A 35 13.55 -11.36 -9.92
N LYS A 36 14.11 -10.16 -10.09
CA LYS A 36 15.33 -9.84 -10.90
C LYS A 36 15.28 -10.16 -12.40
N ASN A 37 14.14 -10.57 -12.96
CA ASN A 37 13.87 -10.54 -14.41
C ASN A 37 13.14 -9.24 -14.83
N GLY A 38 12.94 -8.30 -13.90
CA GLY A 38 12.19 -7.06 -14.11
C GLY A 38 12.98 -6.06 -14.95
N GLN A 39 12.40 -5.63 -16.07
CA GLN A 39 12.82 -4.41 -16.74
C GLN A 39 12.71 -3.22 -15.76
N PRO A 40 13.53 -2.17 -15.92
CA PRO A 40 13.39 -0.97 -15.11
C PRO A 40 11.95 -0.44 -15.23
N LEU A 41 11.39 0.05 -14.11
CA LEU A 41 10.01 0.54 -14.04
C LEU A 41 9.76 1.63 -15.08
N PHE A 42 10.78 2.41 -15.43
CA PHE A 42 10.75 3.28 -16.59
C PHE A 42 12.08 3.27 -17.34
N HIS A 43 12.01 3.58 -18.62
CA HIS A 43 13.16 3.87 -19.48
C HIS A 43 13.08 5.33 -19.92
N MET A 44 14.20 6.04 -19.85
CA MET A 44 14.31 7.42 -20.29
C MET A 44 15.31 7.49 -21.45
N ASP A 45 14.83 7.98 -22.59
CA ASP A 45 15.66 8.28 -23.76
C ASP A 45 15.79 9.80 -23.88
N LEU A 46 17.02 10.27 -23.98
CA LEU A 46 17.36 11.66 -24.24
C LEU A 46 18.02 11.74 -25.62
N SER A 47 17.22 12.06 -26.63
CA SER A 47 17.65 12.12 -28.02
C SER A 47 17.34 13.49 -28.61
N PHE A 48 18.36 14.17 -29.16
CA PHE A 48 18.24 15.46 -29.85
C PHE A 48 17.47 16.55 -29.07
N GLY A 49 17.62 16.60 -27.75
CA GLY A 49 16.94 17.59 -26.89
C GLY A 49 15.49 17.24 -26.55
N ALA A 50 14.97 16.11 -27.03
CA ALA A 50 13.69 15.55 -26.60
C ALA A 50 13.92 14.47 -25.54
N MET A 51 13.11 14.51 -24.49
CA MET A 51 13.03 13.43 -23.50
C MET A 51 11.82 12.55 -23.84
N THR A 52 12.03 11.24 -23.89
CA THR A 52 10.93 10.26 -23.98
C THR A 52 11.00 9.36 -22.76
N VAL A 53 9.89 9.23 -22.04
CA VAL A 53 9.75 8.30 -20.93
C VAL A 53 8.87 7.13 -21.37
N GLN A 54 9.28 5.90 -21.08
CA GLN A 54 8.45 4.70 -21.21
C GLN A 54 8.23 4.11 -19.83
N LEU A 55 6.99 3.73 -19.50
CA LEU A 55 6.62 3.15 -18.20
C LEU A 55 6.34 1.65 -18.39
N ASN A 56 7.08 0.81 -17.69
CA ASN A 56 6.95 -0.65 -17.67
C ASN A 56 6.20 -1.11 -16.40
N GLY A 57 5.12 -0.40 -16.07
CA GLY A 57 4.29 -0.64 -14.90
C GLY A 57 3.18 -1.67 -15.14
N PRO A 58 2.37 -1.97 -14.11
CA PRO A 58 1.09 -2.63 -14.32
C PRO A 58 0.18 -1.77 -15.20
N ASP A 59 -0.73 -2.41 -15.94
CA ASP A 59 -1.74 -1.68 -16.71
C ASP A 59 -2.72 -0.92 -15.80
N GLU A 60 -3.49 -0.01 -16.40
CA GLU A 60 -4.39 0.88 -15.66
C GLU A 60 -5.51 0.11 -14.94
N ASP A 61 -6.04 -0.97 -15.54
CA ASP A 61 -7.09 -1.78 -14.93
C ASP A 61 -6.56 -2.53 -13.69
N ALA A 62 -5.34 -3.06 -13.76
CA ALA A 62 -4.65 -3.66 -12.62
C ALA A 62 -4.41 -2.64 -11.50
N LEU A 63 -4.02 -1.40 -11.84
CA LEU A 63 -3.88 -0.31 -10.87
C LEU A 63 -5.21 0.11 -10.24
N ARG A 64 -6.26 0.29 -11.04
CA ARG A 64 -7.61 0.61 -10.57
C ARG A 64 -8.12 -0.45 -9.61
N SER A 65 -8.02 -1.72 -10.01
CA SER A 65 -8.44 -2.85 -9.18
C SER A 65 -7.66 -2.90 -7.86
N PHE A 66 -6.33 -2.73 -7.93
CA PHE A 66 -5.50 -2.69 -6.74
C PHE A 66 -5.89 -1.54 -5.80
N VAL A 67 -6.03 -0.32 -6.34
CA VAL A 67 -6.42 0.87 -5.59
C VAL A 67 -7.76 0.69 -4.87
N LEU A 68 -8.75 0.08 -5.53
CA LEU A 68 -10.06 -0.14 -4.94
C LEU A 68 -10.00 -1.00 -3.68
N THR A 69 -9.26 -2.11 -3.71
CA THR A 69 -9.06 -2.96 -2.52
C THR A 69 -8.09 -2.31 -1.53
N PHE A 70 -7.05 -1.63 -2.02
CA PHE A 70 -6.05 -0.97 -1.18
C PHE A 70 -6.68 0.03 -0.20
N ARG A 71 -7.73 0.74 -0.64
CA ARG A 71 -8.49 1.67 0.19
C ARG A 71 -9.03 1.03 1.47
N PHE A 72 -9.36 -0.26 1.49
CA PHE A 72 -9.83 -0.92 2.71
C PHE A 72 -8.78 -0.93 3.84
N PHE A 73 -7.50 -0.88 3.51
CA PHE A 73 -6.43 -0.90 4.51
C PHE A 73 -6.07 0.48 5.05
N ILE A 74 -6.30 1.53 4.27
CA ILE A 74 -5.90 2.89 4.64
C ILE A 74 -7.07 3.77 5.07
N GLN A 75 -8.28 3.46 4.62
CA GLN A 75 -9.48 4.18 5.04
C GLN A 75 -9.91 3.70 6.41
N ASP A 76 -10.32 4.65 7.24
CA ASP A 76 -10.60 4.37 8.64
C ASP A 76 -12.02 3.86 8.92
N ASN A 77 -12.84 3.80 7.88
CA ASN A 77 -14.18 3.21 7.91
C ASN A 77 -14.14 1.68 8.04
N GLU A 78 -13.12 1.02 7.49
CA GLU A 78 -13.04 -0.45 7.46
C GLU A 78 -12.45 -1.05 8.73
N LYS A 79 -12.96 -2.22 9.14
CA LYS A 79 -12.45 -2.92 10.34
C LYS A 79 -11.00 -3.40 10.17
N CYS A 80 -10.62 -3.73 8.94
CA CYS A 80 -9.28 -4.16 8.58
C CYS A 80 -8.32 -3.00 8.26
N SER A 81 -8.65 -1.76 8.63
CA SER A 81 -7.72 -0.65 8.42
C SER A 81 -6.44 -0.83 9.24
N ILE A 82 -5.29 -0.40 8.73
CA ILE A 82 -3.99 -0.47 9.42
C ILE A 82 -4.06 0.20 10.79
N ARG A 83 -4.86 1.26 10.93
CA ARG A 83 -5.07 1.92 12.23
C ARG A 83 -5.75 0.98 13.23
N LYS A 84 -6.85 0.33 12.84
CA LYS A 84 -7.55 -0.62 13.72
C LYS A 84 -6.72 -1.87 13.99
N ILE A 85 -5.97 -2.36 13.00
CA ILE A 85 -4.99 -3.43 13.23
C ILE A 85 -3.93 -2.98 14.25
N ALA A 86 -3.43 -1.75 14.18
CA ALA A 86 -2.48 -1.25 15.18
C ALA A 86 -3.06 -1.24 16.61
N ASP A 87 -4.36 -0.96 16.76
CA ASP A 87 -5.04 -1.03 18.05
C ASP A 87 -5.06 -2.47 18.61
N ILE A 88 -5.19 -3.48 17.74
CA ILE A 88 -5.09 -4.90 18.10
C ILE A 88 -3.68 -5.26 18.55
N TYR A 89 -2.66 -4.90 17.77
CA TYR A 89 -1.25 -5.17 18.12
C TYR A 89 -0.83 -4.46 19.41
N ASN A 90 -1.46 -3.33 19.76
CA ASN A 90 -1.23 -2.65 21.04
C ASN A 90 -1.71 -3.43 22.26
N LYS A 91 -2.69 -4.34 22.11
CA LYS A 91 -3.17 -5.21 23.20
C LYS A 91 -2.16 -6.32 23.54
N LEU A 92 -1.30 -6.70 22.60
CA LEU A 92 -0.28 -7.73 22.82
C LEU A 92 0.74 -7.29 23.88
N PRO A 93 1.31 -8.23 24.66
CA PRO A 93 2.42 -7.93 25.57
C PRO A 93 3.57 -7.21 24.85
N PHE A 94 4.22 -6.27 25.54
CA PHE A 94 5.22 -5.38 24.95
C PHE A 94 6.47 -6.11 24.43
N ASP A 95 6.84 -7.20 25.09
CA ASP A 95 7.98 -8.05 24.79
C ASP A 95 7.73 -9.01 23.61
N ARG A 96 6.49 -9.10 23.09
CA ARG A 96 6.19 -9.93 21.93
C ARG A 96 6.86 -9.40 20.66
N ILE A 97 7.51 -10.30 19.95
CA ILE A 97 8.22 -10.00 18.71
C ILE A 97 7.26 -9.47 17.63
N GLU A 98 6.05 -10.02 17.52
CA GLU A 98 5.08 -9.63 16.48
C GLU A 98 4.63 -8.19 16.67
N ARG A 99 4.42 -7.77 17.93
CA ARG A 99 4.12 -6.39 18.28
C ARG A 99 5.26 -5.46 17.89
N GLN A 100 6.48 -5.79 18.31
CA GLN A 100 7.65 -4.96 18.02
C GLN A 100 7.90 -4.86 16.51
N THR A 101 7.85 -5.99 15.79
CA THR A 101 7.97 -6.03 14.33
C THR A 101 6.90 -5.15 13.67
N PHE A 102 5.63 -5.30 14.04
CA PHE A 102 4.55 -4.48 13.48
C PHE A 102 4.82 -2.98 13.66
N PHE A 103 5.11 -2.54 14.89
CA PHE A 103 5.31 -1.11 15.17
C PHE A 103 6.61 -0.55 14.59
N ASN A 104 7.68 -1.33 14.52
CA ASN A 104 8.92 -0.92 13.87
C ASN A 104 8.71 -0.70 12.37
N PHE A 105 8.05 -1.65 11.69
CA PHE A 105 7.76 -1.53 10.27
C PHE A 105 6.73 -0.42 10.00
N ARG A 106 5.68 -0.28 10.81
CA ARG A 106 4.72 0.82 10.69
C ARG A 106 5.39 2.19 10.85
N THR A 107 6.35 2.31 11.78
CA THR A 107 7.11 3.56 11.98
C THR A 107 7.98 3.87 10.76
N PHE A 108 8.76 2.88 10.30
CA PHE A 108 9.57 3.02 9.09
C PHE A 108 8.72 3.38 7.87
N PHE A 109 7.57 2.73 7.73
CA PHE A 109 6.62 2.97 6.66
C PHE A 109 6.07 4.40 6.68
N ASN A 110 5.65 4.90 7.84
CA ASN A 110 5.18 6.28 7.98
C ASN A 110 6.28 7.30 7.66
N ILE A 111 7.51 7.09 8.16
CA ILE A 111 8.66 7.96 7.84
C ILE A 111 8.88 8.04 6.34
N ASN A 112 8.80 6.91 5.63
CA ASN A 112 8.97 6.87 4.19
C ASN A 112 7.84 7.61 3.46
N LEU A 113 6.58 7.36 3.83
CA LEU A 113 5.43 8.02 3.21
C LEU A 113 5.40 9.54 3.48
N ASP A 114 5.84 9.97 4.66
CA ASP A 114 5.87 11.37 5.06
C ASP A 114 7.12 12.10 4.54
N ALA A 115 8.07 11.38 3.93
CA ALA A 115 9.21 11.96 3.26
C ALA A 115 8.81 12.68 1.97
N ASP A 116 9.65 13.64 1.59
CA ASP A 116 9.52 14.35 0.33
C ASP A 116 9.57 13.39 -0.87
N SER A 117 8.64 13.61 -1.80
CA SER A 117 8.69 13.05 -3.16
C SER A 117 9.69 13.85 -4.01
N PRO A 118 10.10 13.33 -5.19
CA PRO A 118 10.91 14.08 -6.13
C PRO A 118 10.14 15.24 -6.81
N PHE A 119 8.84 15.40 -6.55
CA PHE A 119 8.00 16.36 -7.25
C PHE A 119 7.78 17.65 -6.46
N THR A 120 7.99 18.76 -7.15
CA THR A 120 7.55 20.09 -6.72
C THR A 120 6.66 20.66 -7.81
N THR A 121 5.43 21.03 -7.48
CA THR A 121 4.51 21.68 -8.42
C THR A 121 3.92 22.93 -7.77
N HIS A 122 3.84 24.02 -8.51
CA HIS A 122 3.36 25.32 -8.00
C HIS A 122 4.06 25.79 -6.72
N GLY A 123 5.36 25.50 -6.58
CA GLY A 123 6.16 25.85 -5.38
C GLY A 123 5.88 24.97 -4.15
N VAL A 124 4.99 23.99 -4.25
CA VAL A 124 4.72 23.02 -3.18
C VAL A 124 5.54 21.76 -3.42
N ARG A 125 6.35 21.39 -2.42
CA ARG A 125 7.02 20.08 -2.38
C ARG A 125 6.07 19.05 -1.78
N TRP A 126 5.78 18.00 -2.55
CA TRP A 126 4.81 16.99 -2.16
C TRP A 126 5.48 15.84 -1.41
N THR A 127 4.83 15.30 -0.38
CA THR A 127 5.23 14.03 0.23
C THR A 127 4.75 12.84 -0.60
N ARG A 128 5.38 11.68 -0.43
CA ARG A 128 4.94 10.43 -1.10
C ARG A 128 3.50 10.07 -0.74
N ARG A 129 3.12 10.25 0.53
CA ARG A 129 1.74 10.08 1.00
C ARG A 129 0.77 10.94 0.20
N GLN A 130 1.09 12.22 0.00
CA GLN A 130 0.23 13.13 -0.76
C GLN A 130 0.15 12.74 -2.24
N VAL A 131 1.24 12.24 -2.84
CA VAL A 131 1.22 11.72 -4.21
C VAL A 131 0.27 10.53 -4.32
N ILE A 132 0.41 9.52 -3.44
CA ILE A 132 -0.51 8.37 -3.39
C ILE A 132 -1.95 8.83 -3.21
N ASP A 133 -2.20 9.63 -2.19
CA ASP A 133 -3.52 10.10 -1.81
C ASP A 133 -4.20 10.92 -2.92
N THR A 134 -3.43 11.68 -3.70
CA THR A 134 -3.94 12.49 -4.81
C THR A 134 -4.28 11.64 -6.03
N LEU A 135 -3.38 10.77 -6.47
CA LEU A 135 -3.65 9.90 -7.62
C LEU A 135 -4.72 8.86 -7.31
N MET A 136 -4.69 8.28 -6.12
CA MET A 136 -5.66 7.29 -5.70
C MET A 136 -7.09 7.84 -5.69
N TYR A 137 -7.33 9.01 -5.07
CA TYR A 137 -8.69 9.57 -4.98
C TYR A 137 -9.09 10.48 -6.12
N GLY A 138 -8.13 11.19 -6.74
CA GLY A 138 -8.39 12.08 -7.87
C GLY A 138 -8.49 11.34 -9.21
N HIS A 139 -7.60 10.38 -9.45
CA HIS A 139 -7.49 9.70 -10.75
C HIS A 139 -8.10 8.29 -10.75
N PHE A 140 -7.73 7.42 -9.81
CA PHE A 140 -8.15 6.01 -9.89
C PHE A 140 -9.54 5.73 -9.30
N ALA A 141 -9.89 6.38 -8.19
CA ALA A 141 -11.18 6.17 -7.52
C ALA A 141 -12.23 7.25 -7.81
N HIS A 142 -11.82 8.39 -8.38
CA HIS A 142 -12.67 9.57 -8.63
C HIS A 142 -13.61 9.94 -7.47
N ALA A 143 -13.10 9.88 -6.24
CA ALA A 143 -13.87 10.06 -5.02
C ALA A 143 -13.74 11.46 -4.42
N ASN A 144 -12.93 12.34 -5.02
CA ASN A 144 -12.66 13.68 -4.51
C ASN A 144 -12.32 14.67 -5.63
N ASP A 145 -13.18 15.67 -5.82
CA ASP A 145 -13.07 16.64 -6.92
C ASP A 145 -11.83 17.55 -6.81
N SER A 146 -11.46 18.00 -5.61
CA SER A 146 -10.27 18.86 -5.46
C SER A 146 -8.97 18.11 -5.75
N LYS A 147 -8.91 16.82 -5.41
CA LYS A 147 -7.78 15.95 -5.77
C LYS A 147 -7.77 15.60 -7.25
N LYS A 148 -8.94 15.50 -7.88
CA LYS A 148 -9.06 15.25 -9.32
C LYS A 148 -8.42 16.38 -10.10
N GLU A 149 -8.74 17.64 -9.79
CA GLU A 149 -8.11 18.79 -10.46
C GLU A 149 -6.58 18.78 -10.35
N ILE A 150 -6.05 18.44 -9.17
CA ILE A 150 -4.61 18.32 -8.95
C ILE A 150 -4.03 17.17 -9.78
N ALA A 151 -4.66 15.99 -9.74
CA ALA A 151 -4.22 14.82 -10.49
C ALA A 151 -4.23 15.08 -12.00
N ASP A 152 -5.29 15.69 -12.53
CA ASP A 152 -5.40 16.06 -13.94
C ASP A 152 -4.26 17.01 -14.35
N SER A 153 -3.87 17.94 -13.48
CA SER A 153 -2.71 18.84 -13.72
C SER A 153 -1.34 18.13 -13.70
N TRP A 154 -1.22 17.02 -12.97
CA TRP A 154 -0.01 16.20 -12.95
C TRP A 154 0.08 15.32 -14.19
N LEU A 155 -1.06 14.87 -14.69
CA LEU A 155 -1.20 13.93 -15.79
C LEU A 155 -1.43 14.61 -17.15
N SER A 156 -1.48 15.94 -17.22
CA SER A 156 -1.75 16.71 -18.44
C SER A 156 -0.65 16.61 -19.51
N GLU A 157 0.59 16.32 -19.11
CA GLU A 157 1.73 16.17 -20.02
C GLU A 157 2.27 14.74 -19.96
N GLU A 158 2.44 14.09 -21.11
CA GLU A 158 2.72 12.65 -21.21
C GLU A 158 3.93 12.20 -20.38
N ASN A 159 5.09 12.86 -20.53
CA ASN A 159 6.30 12.49 -19.80
C ASN A 159 6.17 12.75 -18.29
N LYS A 160 5.53 13.87 -17.92
CA LYS A 160 5.26 14.22 -16.52
C LYS A 160 4.32 13.19 -15.89
N ALA A 161 3.28 12.80 -16.60
CA ALA A 161 2.33 11.77 -16.19
C ALA A 161 3.04 10.45 -15.88
N LYS A 162 3.92 10.00 -16.77
CA LYS A 162 4.70 8.77 -16.58
C LYS A 162 5.63 8.83 -15.37
N LEU A 163 6.23 9.99 -15.07
CA LEU A 163 7.04 10.18 -13.87
C LEU A 163 6.19 10.09 -12.58
N PHE A 164 5.04 10.79 -12.54
CA PHE A 164 4.12 10.72 -11.39
C PHE A 164 3.59 9.29 -11.18
N LEU A 165 3.18 8.61 -12.25
CA LEU A 165 2.73 7.22 -12.20
C LEU A 165 3.84 6.26 -11.76
N SER A 166 5.08 6.46 -12.22
CA SER A 166 6.23 5.67 -11.78
C SER A 166 6.48 5.78 -10.27
N GLN A 167 6.45 7.00 -9.73
CA GLN A 167 6.58 7.21 -8.29
C GLN A 167 5.40 6.58 -7.53
N PHE A 168 4.18 6.79 -8.02
CA PHE A 168 2.98 6.20 -7.45
C PHE A 168 3.07 4.68 -7.37
N ILE A 169 3.43 4.01 -8.47
CA ILE A 169 3.61 2.56 -8.53
C ILE A 169 4.69 2.10 -7.54
N THR A 170 5.82 2.81 -7.50
CA THR A 170 6.92 2.51 -6.56
C THR A 170 6.44 2.57 -5.12
N ASP A 171 5.71 3.62 -4.76
CA ASP A 171 5.18 3.79 -3.42
C ASP A 171 4.09 2.75 -3.11
N LEU A 172 3.24 2.37 -4.08
CA LEU A 172 2.27 1.30 -3.92
C LEU A 172 2.93 -0.06 -3.67
N VAL A 173 4.03 -0.39 -4.36
CA VAL A 173 4.79 -1.62 -4.09
C VAL A 173 5.32 -1.61 -2.66
N PHE A 174 5.88 -0.48 -2.22
CA PHE A 174 6.36 -0.32 -0.85
C PHE A 174 5.22 -0.50 0.18
N VAL A 175 4.02 -0.01 -0.11
CA VAL A 175 2.85 -0.26 0.74
C VAL A 175 2.42 -1.71 0.71
N TYR A 176 2.39 -2.32 -0.48
CA TYR A 176 2.01 -3.70 -0.67
C TYR A 176 2.89 -4.65 0.15
N ASP A 177 4.22 -4.44 0.15
CA ASP A 177 5.16 -5.21 0.97
C ASP A 177 4.85 -5.11 2.47
N PHE A 178 4.48 -3.91 2.94
CA PHE A 178 4.04 -3.74 4.33
C PHE A 178 2.75 -4.52 4.62
N LEU A 179 1.78 -4.52 3.71
CA LEU A 179 0.54 -5.28 3.89
C LEU A 179 0.79 -6.80 3.91
N ILE A 180 1.70 -7.30 3.07
CA ILE A 180 2.13 -8.71 3.10
C ILE A 180 2.72 -9.07 4.46
N LEU A 181 3.59 -8.22 5.02
CA LEU A 181 4.16 -8.43 6.36
C LEU A 181 3.06 -8.51 7.42
N VAL A 182 2.11 -7.57 7.42
CA VAL A 182 0.99 -7.58 8.38
C VAL A 182 0.17 -8.87 8.26
N ARG A 183 -0.11 -9.33 7.03
CA ARG A 183 -0.78 -10.62 6.80
C ARG A 183 0.01 -11.80 7.39
N GLN A 184 1.33 -11.82 7.21
CA GLN A 184 2.18 -12.88 7.76
C GLN A 184 2.15 -12.89 9.29
N LEU A 185 2.25 -11.72 9.92
CA LEU A 185 2.14 -11.60 11.38
C LEU A 185 0.76 -12.03 11.88
N ASN A 186 -0.32 -11.64 11.20
CA ASN A 186 -1.68 -12.07 11.55
C ASN A 186 -1.82 -13.60 11.48
N ARG A 187 -1.34 -14.22 10.41
CA ARG A 187 -1.36 -15.68 10.23
C ARG A 187 -0.51 -16.40 11.28
N PHE A 188 0.57 -15.80 11.76
CA PHE A 188 1.35 -16.33 12.88
C PHE A 188 0.53 -16.31 14.18
N LEU A 189 -0.08 -15.17 14.51
CA LEU A 189 -0.90 -15.00 15.72
C LEU A 189 -2.12 -15.94 15.75
N PHE A 190 -2.73 -16.25 14.60
CA PHE A 190 -3.81 -17.25 14.52
C PHE A 190 -3.40 -18.67 14.90
N ARG A 191 -2.10 -18.99 14.83
CA ARG A 191 -1.57 -20.30 15.26
C ARG A 191 -1.17 -20.33 16.73
N ASP A 192 -1.12 -19.18 17.38
CA ASP A 192 -0.78 -19.07 18.79
C ASP A 192 -2.05 -19.07 19.65
N ASN A 193 -2.35 -20.22 20.23
CA ASN A 193 -3.57 -20.39 21.03
C ASN A 193 -3.50 -19.66 22.38
N SER A 194 -2.32 -19.23 22.82
CA SER A 194 -2.10 -18.63 24.14
C SER A 194 -2.61 -17.19 24.25
N ILE A 195 -2.92 -16.53 23.14
CA ILE A 195 -3.31 -15.11 23.12
C ILE A 195 -4.80 -14.85 22.94
N TRP A 196 -5.61 -15.87 22.64
CA TRP A 196 -7.04 -15.70 22.36
C TRP A 196 -7.91 -16.10 23.55
N ILE A 197 -8.92 -15.30 23.89
CA ILE A 197 -9.98 -15.69 24.84
C ILE A 197 -11.20 -16.19 24.08
N GLY A 198 -11.75 -17.33 24.51
CA GLY A 198 -13.10 -17.75 24.13
C GLY A 198 -13.23 -18.42 22.76
N TYR A 199 -12.13 -18.80 22.11
CA TYR A 199 -12.14 -19.62 20.90
C TYR A 199 -11.81 -21.08 21.23
N PRO A 200 -12.64 -22.06 20.81
CA PRO A 200 -12.27 -23.46 20.87
C PRO A 200 -11.37 -23.77 19.68
N PHE A 201 -10.11 -24.09 19.94
CA PHE A 201 -9.19 -24.58 18.92
C PHE A 201 -9.56 -26.03 18.57
N TRP A 202 -10.27 -26.22 17.46
CA TRP A 202 -10.29 -27.53 16.80
C TRP A 202 -9.10 -27.58 15.86
N VAL A 203 -8.17 -28.46 16.22
CA VAL A 203 -7.00 -28.89 15.43
C VAL A 203 -7.47 -29.45 14.09
#